data_AF-A0A2V7L6J2-F1
#
_entry.id   AF-A0A2V7L6J2-F1
#
_cell.length_a   1.000
_cell.length_b   1.000
_cell.length_c   1.000
_cell.angle_alpha   90.00
_cell.angle_beta   90.00
_cell.angle_gamma   90.00
#
_symmetry.space_group_name_H-M   'P 1'
#
loop_
_entity.id
_entity.type
_entity.pdbx_description
1 polymer ?
#
loop_
_entity_poly.entity_id
_entity_poly.type
_entity_poly.pdbx_seq_one_letter_code
_entity_poly.pdbx_strand_id
1 'polypeptide(L)'
;MKNGPYSNNVTPISGTFTFSAWDKGATRDSVDGVAEFTTQDGARWKLVMDRVQTKDVPHHPRFGGVIMGLYYHGVTQVHTPLVPTINSAVALWAFAHLYKNDALVTDNAMVHVMLLSRTRRDGDYALACWNCSKNKIEELQLQILPGPGEPPFDAPGGFLFVNWEKSSSRKPAS
;
A
#
# COMPACT_ATOMS: atom_id res chain seq x y z
N MET A 1 10.91 -1.23 15.28
CA MET A 1 9.58 -1.48 15.88
C MET A 1 9.17 -2.91 15.55
N LYS A 2 8.73 -3.70 16.55
CA LYS A 2 8.44 -5.13 16.37
C LYS A 2 7.07 -5.39 15.70
N ASN A 3 6.15 -4.42 15.80
CA ASN A 3 4.73 -4.52 15.38
C ASN A 3 4.31 -3.43 14.38
N GLY A 4 5.23 -2.94 13.54
CA GLY A 4 4.92 -1.96 12.49
C GLY A 4 4.81 -2.59 11.09
N PRO A 5 4.34 -1.85 10.07
CA PRO A 5 4.15 -2.36 8.70
C PRO A 5 5.44 -2.87 8.06
N TYR A 6 6.59 -2.47 8.59
CA TYR A 6 7.91 -2.86 8.10
C TYR A 6 8.56 -4.00 8.91
N SER A 7 7.81 -4.63 9.83
CA SER A 7 8.28 -5.80 10.58
C SER A 7 8.57 -6.99 9.66
N ASN A 8 9.46 -7.89 10.08
CA ASN A 8 9.67 -9.18 9.43
C ASN A 8 8.69 -10.25 9.96
N ASN A 9 7.83 -9.90 10.91
CA ASN A 9 6.80 -10.79 11.42
C ASN A 9 5.60 -10.77 10.47
N VAL A 10 5.65 -11.64 9.46
CA VAL A 10 4.61 -11.79 8.44
C VAL A 10 3.97 -13.17 8.51
N THR A 11 2.78 -13.31 7.95
CA THR A 11 2.08 -14.59 7.82
C THR A 11 1.55 -14.71 6.39
N PRO A 12 1.73 -15.86 5.72
CA PRO A 12 1.17 -16.08 4.39
C PRO A 12 -0.35 -16.03 4.41
N ILE A 13 -0.93 -15.35 3.43
CA ILE A 13 -2.38 -15.27 3.19
C ILE A 13 -2.66 -15.42 1.70
N SER A 14 -3.92 -15.64 1.33
CA SER A 14 -4.36 -15.66 -0.07
C SER A 14 -5.21 -14.45 -0.40
N GLY A 15 -5.07 -13.94 -1.61
CA GLY A 15 -5.86 -12.81 -2.08
C GLY A 15 -5.40 -12.25 -3.41
N THR A 16 -6.21 -11.35 -3.95
CA THR A 16 -5.96 -10.62 -5.19
C THR A 16 -6.08 -9.13 -4.93
N PHE A 17 -5.32 -8.34 -5.69
CA PHE A 17 -5.49 -6.90 -5.73
C PHE A 17 -5.27 -6.41 -7.15
N THR A 18 -6.29 -5.75 -7.69
CA THR A 18 -6.26 -5.13 -9.02
C THR A 18 -6.72 -3.69 -8.90
N PHE A 19 -5.99 -2.77 -9.51
CA PHE A 19 -6.38 -1.37 -9.57
C PHE A 19 -5.91 -0.71 -10.87
N SER A 20 -6.57 0.39 -11.21
CA SER A 20 -6.13 1.36 -12.21
C SER A 20 -5.93 2.70 -11.52
N ALA A 21 -4.90 3.44 -11.94
CA ALA A 21 -4.61 4.77 -11.42
C ALA A 21 -4.21 5.69 -12.57
N TRP A 22 -4.68 6.92 -12.50
CA TRP A 22 -4.36 7.98 -13.45
C TRP A 22 -3.78 9.16 -12.69
N ASP A 23 -2.58 9.58 -13.06
CA ASP A 23 -1.98 10.84 -12.65
C ASP A 23 -2.33 11.88 -13.74
N LYS A 24 -3.21 12.83 -13.40
CA LYS A 24 -3.62 13.93 -14.30
C LYS A 24 -3.39 15.29 -13.64
N GLY A 25 -2.53 15.31 -12.61
CA GLY A 25 -2.23 16.46 -11.77
C GLY A 25 -3.16 16.59 -10.55
N ALA A 26 -2.77 17.47 -9.63
CA ALA A 26 -3.23 17.56 -8.24
C ALA A 26 -4.74 17.45 -7.93
N THR A 27 -5.62 17.71 -8.89
CA THR A 27 -7.08 17.69 -8.72
C THR A 27 -7.81 16.73 -9.65
N ARG A 28 -7.10 16.02 -10.53
CA ARG A 28 -7.69 15.14 -11.57
C ARG A 28 -7.19 13.71 -11.51
N ASP A 29 -6.39 13.39 -10.49
CA ASP A 29 -6.00 12.03 -10.22
C ASP A 29 -7.23 11.18 -9.96
N SER A 30 -7.23 9.96 -10.49
CA SER A 30 -8.33 9.03 -10.29
C SER A 30 -7.80 7.63 -10.03
N VAL A 31 -8.52 6.89 -9.22
CA VAL A 31 -8.19 5.51 -8.86
C VAL A 31 -9.47 4.68 -8.83
N ASP A 32 -9.36 3.45 -9.29
CA ASP A 32 -10.40 2.44 -9.18
C ASP A 32 -9.73 1.10 -8.91
N GLY A 33 -10.26 0.30 -7.99
CA GLY A 33 -9.60 -0.93 -7.62
C GLY A 33 -10.31 -1.71 -6.52
N VAL A 34 -10.02 -3.01 -6.51
CA VAL A 34 -10.57 -3.95 -5.53
C VAL A 34 -9.46 -4.87 -5.05
N ALA A 35 -9.33 -4.96 -3.72
CA ALA A 35 -8.53 -5.99 -3.06
C ALA A 35 -9.44 -6.95 -2.30
N GLU A 36 -9.24 -8.25 -2.47
CA GLU A 36 -9.94 -9.31 -1.74
C GLU A 36 -8.90 -10.29 -1.19
N PHE A 37 -8.90 -10.50 0.13
CA PHE A 37 -7.93 -11.39 0.78
C PHE A 37 -8.52 -12.07 2.01
N THR A 38 -8.03 -13.25 2.34
CA THR A 38 -8.45 -14.02 3.52
C THR A 38 -7.31 -14.11 4.52
N THR A 39 -7.50 -13.57 5.72
CA THR A 39 -6.49 -13.62 6.78
C THR A 39 -6.46 -15.00 7.46
N GLN A 40 -5.39 -15.29 8.20
CA GLN A 40 -5.14 -16.58 8.85
C GLN A 40 -6.21 -17.01 9.87
N ASP A 41 -6.98 -16.06 10.39
CA ASP A 41 -8.14 -16.29 11.26
C ASP A 41 -9.42 -16.66 10.47
N GLY A 42 -9.33 -16.74 9.14
CA GLY A 42 -10.44 -17.04 8.24
C GLY A 42 -11.30 -15.82 7.88
N ALA A 43 -10.99 -14.62 8.37
CA ALA A 43 -11.75 -13.43 8.02
C ALA A 43 -11.51 -13.03 6.55
N ARG A 44 -12.61 -12.82 5.81
CA ARG A 44 -12.58 -12.33 4.43
C ARG A 44 -12.62 -10.82 4.42
N TRP A 45 -11.60 -10.19 3.88
CA TRP A 45 -11.52 -8.75 3.73
C TRP A 45 -11.73 -8.35 2.28
N LYS A 46 -12.50 -7.27 2.10
CA LYS A 46 -12.69 -6.64 0.80
C LYS A 46 -12.47 -5.14 0.94
N LEU A 47 -11.63 -4.60 0.07
CA LEU A 47 -11.42 -3.17 -0.08
C LEU A 47 -11.91 -2.75 -1.47
N VAL A 48 -12.75 -1.71 -1.53
CA VAL A 48 -13.17 -1.07 -2.78
C VAL A 48 -12.70 0.37 -2.75
N MET A 49 -11.79 0.74 -3.65
CA MET A 49 -11.27 2.10 -3.75
C MET A 49 -12.37 3.06 -4.18
N ASP A 50 -12.45 4.22 -3.54
CA ASP A 50 -13.51 5.22 -3.79
C ASP A 50 -12.95 6.47 -4.48
N ARG A 51 -12.04 7.18 -3.79
CA ARG A 51 -11.53 8.48 -4.26
C ARG A 51 -10.08 8.69 -3.87
N VAL A 52 -9.37 9.48 -4.65
CA VAL A 52 -7.99 9.87 -4.34
C VAL A 52 -7.94 10.79 -3.12
N GLN A 53 -6.93 10.61 -2.27
CA GLN A 53 -6.70 11.46 -1.12
C GLN A 53 -5.78 12.62 -1.52
N THR A 54 -6.39 13.72 -1.95
CA THR A 54 -5.69 14.89 -2.54
C THR A 54 -5.15 15.89 -1.52
N LYS A 55 -5.60 15.85 -0.25
CA LYS A 55 -5.11 16.77 0.80
C LYS A 55 -3.82 16.24 1.40
N ASP A 56 -2.74 17.00 1.37
CA ASP A 56 -1.48 16.63 2.03
C ASP A 56 -1.64 16.41 3.55
N VAL A 57 -0.85 15.50 4.12
CA VAL A 57 -0.64 15.44 5.58
C VAL A 57 0.60 16.27 5.89
N PRO A 58 0.62 17.03 7.01
CA PRO A 58 1.88 17.60 7.51
C PRO A 58 3.02 16.56 7.49
N HIS A 59 4.17 16.94 6.91
CA HIS A 59 5.38 16.11 6.74
C HIS A 59 5.33 14.93 5.75
N HIS A 60 4.21 14.70 5.06
CA HIS A 60 4.08 13.69 3.99
C HIS A 60 3.33 14.29 2.78
N PRO A 61 4.02 14.97 1.86
CA PRO A 61 3.39 15.45 0.63
C PRO A 61 2.83 14.24 -0.14
N ARG A 62 1.53 14.28 -0.42
CA ARG A 62 0.80 13.23 -1.15
C ARG A 62 0.83 13.46 -2.67
N PHE A 63 1.32 14.63 -3.11
CA PHE A 63 1.55 14.98 -4.52
C PHE A 63 0.32 14.77 -5.41
N GLY A 64 -0.87 15.16 -4.95
CA GLY A 64 -2.12 14.93 -5.69
C GLY A 64 -2.77 13.57 -5.43
N GLY A 65 -2.02 12.64 -4.85
CA GLY A 65 -2.49 11.36 -4.37
C GLY A 65 -2.20 10.20 -5.32
N VAL A 66 -1.74 10.43 -6.55
CA VAL A 66 -1.12 9.39 -7.41
C VAL A 66 0.22 9.89 -7.92
N ILE A 67 1.24 9.05 -7.87
CA ILE A 67 2.59 9.36 -8.32
C ILE A 67 3.08 8.20 -9.17
N MET A 68 3.56 8.50 -10.38
CA MET A 68 4.10 7.51 -11.30
C MET A 68 5.63 7.66 -11.45
N GLY A 69 6.34 6.53 -11.51
CA GLY A 69 7.75 6.49 -11.91
C GLY A 69 8.70 7.27 -10.99
N LEU A 70 8.58 7.07 -9.67
CA LEU A 70 9.29 7.86 -8.68
C LEU A 70 10.41 7.04 -8.02
N TYR A 71 11.60 7.65 -7.99
CA TYR A 71 12.75 7.16 -7.23
C TYR A 71 12.62 7.71 -5.81
N TYR A 72 12.26 6.87 -4.84
CA TYR A 72 12.00 7.31 -3.46
C TYR A 72 12.83 6.54 -2.43
N HIS A 73 12.83 7.09 -1.21
CA HIS A 73 13.39 6.48 0.01
C HIS A 73 14.92 6.50 0.15
N GLY A 74 15.47 7.71 0.09
CA GLY A 74 16.77 8.04 0.71
C GLY A 74 16.88 9.48 1.23
N VAL A 75 15.88 10.34 0.98
CA VAL A 75 15.99 11.81 1.14
C VAL A 75 14.96 12.40 2.12
N THR A 76 13.93 11.65 2.55
CA THR A 76 12.87 12.16 3.46
C THR A 76 13.30 12.26 4.92
N GLN A 77 14.55 11.93 5.25
CA GLN A 77 15.07 11.82 6.61
C GLN A 77 14.31 10.87 7.57
N VAL A 78 13.47 9.99 7.04
CA VAL A 78 12.88 8.88 7.82
C VAL A 78 13.94 7.78 7.98
N HIS A 79 15.03 8.11 8.68
CA HIS A 79 16.24 7.31 8.90
C HIS A 79 16.03 6.22 9.95
N THR A 80 15.14 5.29 9.65
CA THR A 80 15.14 3.98 10.30
C THR A 80 15.51 2.93 9.25
N PRO A 81 16.05 1.77 9.63
CA PRO A 81 16.22 0.60 8.75
C PRO A 81 14.94 0.11 8.04
N LEU A 82 13.84 0.85 8.15
CA LEU A 82 12.49 0.42 7.83
C LEU A 82 12.08 0.75 6.40
N VAL A 83 12.81 1.61 5.67
CA VAL A 83 12.52 1.83 4.24
C VAL A 83 13.80 2.01 3.40
N PRO A 84 14.18 1.01 2.58
CA PRO A 84 15.34 1.13 1.69
C PRO A 84 15.04 2.05 0.50
N THR A 85 16.09 2.50 -0.19
CA THR A 85 15.93 3.21 -1.47
C THR A 85 15.29 2.28 -2.50
N ILE A 86 14.20 2.72 -3.13
CA ILE A 86 13.40 1.93 -4.07
C ILE A 86 13.10 2.71 -5.35
N ASN A 87 12.73 1.96 -6.37
CA ASN A 87 12.11 2.49 -7.58
C ASN A 87 10.63 2.09 -7.57
N SER A 88 9.73 3.06 -7.68
CA SER A 88 8.29 2.83 -7.68
C SER A 88 7.69 3.06 -9.06
N ALA A 89 6.90 2.10 -9.55
CA ALA A 89 6.09 2.30 -10.75
C ALA A 89 4.87 3.17 -10.44
N VAL A 90 4.25 2.95 -9.27
CA VAL A 90 3.14 3.76 -8.77
C VAL A 90 3.16 3.80 -7.25
N ALA A 91 2.90 4.98 -6.69
CA ALA A 91 2.58 5.19 -5.29
C ALA A 91 1.33 6.07 -5.20
N LEU A 92 0.36 5.71 -4.38
CA LEU A 92 -0.88 6.48 -4.26
C LEU A 92 -1.47 6.48 -2.85
N TRP A 93 -2.34 7.46 -2.61
CA TRP A 93 -3.18 7.60 -1.43
C TRP A 93 -4.64 7.72 -1.84
N ALA A 94 -5.50 6.93 -1.21
CA ALA A 94 -6.92 6.90 -1.52
C ALA A 94 -7.77 6.76 -0.25
N PHE A 95 -9.06 7.05 -0.38
CA PHE A 95 -10.08 6.55 0.51
C PHE A 95 -10.75 5.33 -0.10
N ALA A 96 -11.24 4.44 0.74
CA ALA A 96 -11.89 3.21 0.31
C ALA A 96 -12.97 2.76 1.29
N HIS A 97 -13.87 1.93 0.79
CA HIS A 97 -14.79 1.16 1.60
C HIS A 97 -14.14 -0.18 1.99
N LEU A 98 -14.15 -0.48 3.28
CA LEU A 98 -13.57 -1.70 3.84
C LEU A 98 -14.68 -2.58 4.41
N TYR A 99 -14.66 -3.85 4.04
CA TYR A 99 -15.59 -4.87 4.50
C TYR A 99 -14.82 -6.03 5.16
N LYS A 100 -15.39 -6.61 6.21
CA LYS A 100 -14.96 -7.84 6.88
C LYS A 100 -16.14 -8.81 6.89
N ASN A 101 -15.98 -9.98 6.28
CA ASN A 101 -17.03 -10.99 6.14
C ASN A 101 -18.34 -10.41 5.58
N ASP A 102 -18.22 -9.62 4.51
CA ASP A 102 -19.33 -8.97 3.81
C ASP A 102 -20.05 -7.85 4.61
N ALA A 103 -19.61 -7.57 5.84
CA ALA A 103 -20.09 -6.45 6.64
C ALA A 103 -19.18 -5.22 6.49
N LEU A 104 -19.78 -4.04 6.33
CA LEU A 104 -19.04 -2.78 6.26
C LEU A 104 -18.34 -2.50 7.59
N VAL A 105 -17.03 -2.28 7.54
CA VAL A 105 -16.19 -1.87 8.67
C VAL A 105 -16.11 -0.35 8.73
N THR A 106 -15.80 0.27 7.60
CA THR A 106 -15.74 1.73 7.43
C THR A 106 -15.91 2.07 5.96
N ASP A 107 -16.53 3.21 5.67
CA ASP A 107 -16.65 3.80 4.34
C ASP A 107 -15.54 4.84 4.04
N ASN A 108 -14.60 5.01 4.97
CA ASN A 108 -13.60 6.08 4.93
C ASN A 108 -12.18 5.59 5.27
N ALA A 109 -11.88 4.31 4.99
CA ALA A 109 -10.55 3.75 5.20
C ALA A 109 -9.50 4.55 4.42
N MET A 110 -8.41 4.92 5.06
CA MET A 110 -7.27 5.54 4.40
C MET A 110 -6.34 4.47 3.83
N VAL A 111 -6.04 4.57 2.55
CA VAL A 111 -5.31 3.55 1.80
C VAL A 111 -4.02 4.13 1.24
N HIS A 112 -2.93 3.40 1.40
CA HIS A 112 -1.67 3.66 0.71
C HIS A 112 -1.27 2.43 -0.09
N VAL A 113 -0.98 2.64 -1.38
CA VAL A 113 -0.57 1.57 -2.30
C VAL A 113 0.75 1.94 -2.92
N MET A 114 1.66 0.95 -3.01
CA MET A 114 2.90 1.10 -3.77
C MET A 114 3.19 -0.16 -4.58
N LEU A 115 3.50 0.01 -5.86
CA LEU A 115 4.17 -1.01 -6.67
C LEU A 115 5.64 -0.60 -6.81
N LEU A 116 6.54 -1.38 -6.23
CA LEU A 116 7.94 -1.00 -6.06
C LEU A 116 8.94 -2.13 -6.34
N SER A 117 10.20 -1.74 -6.49
CA SER A 117 11.35 -2.63 -6.60
C SER A 117 11.44 -3.54 -5.38
N ARG A 118 11.54 -4.86 -5.59
CA ARG A 118 11.59 -5.87 -4.53
C ARG A 118 12.54 -5.46 -3.39
N THR A 119 12.02 -5.38 -2.17
CA THR A 119 12.76 -5.05 -0.95
C THR A 119 12.96 -6.25 -0.03
N ARG A 120 12.14 -7.30 -0.20
CA ARG A 120 12.07 -8.47 0.68
C ARG A 120 12.73 -9.69 0.04
N ARG A 121 13.41 -10.50 0.86
CA ARG A 121 13.97 -11.79 0.42
C ARG A 121 12.87 -12.85 0.37
N ASP A 122 13.05 -13.81 -0.54
CA ASP A 122 12.21 -15.01 -0.58
C ASP A 122 12.41 -15.84 0.70
N GLY A 123 11.33 -16.43 1.21
CA GLY A 123 11.36 -17.36 2.35
C GLY A 123 11.12 -16.70 3.71
N ASP A 124 11.98 -15.76 4.13
CA ASP A 124 11.90 -15.13 5.47
C ASP A 124 11.27 -13.74 5.48
N TYR A 125 10.97 -13.19 4.30
CA TYR A 125 10.39 -11.86 4.10
C TYR A 125 11.16 -10.74 4.82
N ALA A 126 12.44 -10.95 5.12
CA ALA A 126 13.26 -9.92 5.73
C ALA A 126 13.71 -8.92 4.66
N LEU A 127 13.98 -7.68 5.09
CA LEU A 127 14.56 -6.68 4.22
C LEU A 127 15.91 -7.17 3.66
N ALA A 128 16.04 -7.10 2.34
CA ALA A 128 17.15 -7.66 1.57
C ALA A 128 18.29 -6.67 1.35
N CYS A 129 17.99 -5.38 1.29
CA CYS A 129 18.92 -4.34 0.83
C CYS A 129 18.63 -2.99 1.47
N TRP A 130 19.67 -2.14 1.55
CA TRP A 130 19.54 -0.71 1.87
C TRP A 130 19.17 0.13 0.64
N ASN A 131 19.66 -0.29 -0.53
CA ASN A 131 19.28 0.26 -1.82
C ASN A 131 18.82 -0.86 -2.74
N CYS A 132 17.52 -0.91 -2.96
CA CYS A 132 16.81 -1.90 -3.76
C CYS A 132 16.34 -1.33 -5.10
N SER A 133 16.69 -0.08 -5.44
CA SER A 133 16.15 0.61 -6.62
C SER A 133 16.50 -0.04 -7.97
N LYS A 134 17.56 -0.85 -7.99
CA LYS A 134 17.99 -1.64 -9.15
C LYS A 134 17.27 -3.00 -9.25
N ASN A 135 16.51 -3.39 -8.23
CA ASN A 135 15.74 -4.62 -8.24
C ASN A 135 14.51 -4.49 -9.15
N LYS A 136 13.99 -5.63 -9.58
CA LYS A 136 12.77 -5.68 -10.39
C LYS A 136 11.58 -5.10 -9.61
N ILE A 137 10.77 -4.29 -10.29
CA ILE A 137 9.50 -3.75 -9.75
C ILE A 137 8.45 -4.86 -9.81
N GLU A 138 8.10 -5.41 -8.66
CA GLU A 138 7.15 -6.53 -8.54
C GLU A 138 6.58 -6.73 -7.14
N GLU A 139 7.00 -5.95 -6.14
CA GLU A 139 6.43 -5.98 -4.79
C GLU A 139 5.29 -4.95 -4.73
N LEU A 140 4.07 -5.44 -4.55
CA LEU A 140 2.87 -4.61 -4.41
C LEU A 140 2.46 -4.59 -2.94
N GLN A 141 2.50 -3.40 -2.35
CA GLN A 141 2.16 -3.14 -0.96
C GLN A 141 0.79 -2.43 -0.89
N LEU A 142 -0.06 -2.88 0.03
CA LEU A 142 -1.34 -2.29 0.37
C LEU A 142 -1.39 -2.06 1.89
N GLN A 143 -1.43 -0.80 2.30
CA GLN A 143 -1.69 -0.39 3.67
C GLN A 143 -3.10 0.16 3.79
N ILE A 144 -3.84 -0.31 4.79
CA ILE A 144 -5.21 0.11 5.08
C ILE A 144 -5.26 0.58 6.53
N LEU A 145 -5.57 1.85 6.73
CA LEU A 145 -5.66 2.54 8.00
C LEU A 145 -7.12 2.94 8.28
N PRO A 146 -7.52 3.08 9.56
CA PRO A 146 -8.79 3.69 9.91
C PRO A 146 -8.93 5.10 9.32
N GLY A 147 -10.17 5.53 9.12
CA GLY A 147 -10.46 6.91 8.75
C GLY A 147 -10.02 7.90 9.85
N PRO A 148 -9.85 9.19 9.54
CA PRO A 148 -9.54 10.20 10.54
C PRO A 148 -10.57 10.22 11.68
N GLY A 149 -10.11 10.00 12.92
CA GLY A 149 -10.97 9.98 14.11
C GLY A 149 -11.67 8.64 14.38
N GLU A 150 -11.46 7.62 13.53
CA GLU A 150 -12.01 6.29 13.73
C GLU A 150 -11.14 5.43 14.65
N PRO A 151 -11.73 4.46 15.37
CA PRO A 151 -10.96 3.54 16.20
C PRO A 151 -10.04 2.64 15.33
N PRO A 152 -8.95 2.13 15.91
CA PRO A 152 -8.13 1.10 15.28
C PRO A 152 -8.96 -0.11 14.85
N PHE A 153 -8.58 -0.74 13.74
CA PHE A 153 -9.23 -1.97 13.32
C PHE A 153 -8.99 -3.10 14.33
N ASP A 154 -9.94 -4.03 14.40
CA ASP A 154 -9.77 -5.31 15.08
C ASP A 154 -8.82 -6.22 14.27
N ALA A 155 -7.54 -5.84 14.30
CA ALA A 155 -6.41 -6.48 13.66
C ALA A 155 -5.12 -6.13 14.44
N PRO A 156 -4.09 -7.00 14.42
CA PRO A 156 -2.81 -6.69 15.06
C PRO A 156 -2.23 -5.36 14.59
N GLY A 157 -1.94 -4.46 15.53
CA GLY A 157 -1.41 -3.12 15.24
C GLY A 157 -2.45 -2.07 14.86
N GLY A 158 -3.73 -2.45 14.72
CA GLY A 158 -4.82 -1.50 14.45
C GLY A 158 -5.00 -1.10 12.99
N PHE A 159 -4.29 -1.76 12.08
CA PHE A 159 -4.31 -1.52 10.63
C PHE A 159 -4.06 -2.84 9.88
N LEU A 160 -4.27 -2.85 8.56
CA LEU A 160 -3.91 -3.97 7.69
C LEU A 160 -2.75 -3.59 6.79
N PHE A 161 -1.79 -4.50 6.63
CA PHE A 161 -0.67 -4.33 5.71
C PHE A 161 -0.46 -5.63 4.95
N VAL A 162 -0.75 -5.60 3.65
CA VAL A 162 -0.73 -6.77 2.78
C VAL A 162 0.28 -6.54 1.68
N ASN A 163 1.08 -7.57 1.38
CA ASN A 163 2.04 -7.52 0.31
C ASN A 163 1.84 -8.71 -0.63
N TRP A 164 1.91 -8.46 -1.94
CA TRP A 164 1.90 -9.49 -2.95
C TRP A 164 3.32 -9.72 -3.47
N GLU A 165 3.78 -10.98 -3.40
CA GLU A 165 5.09 -11.41 -3.89
C GLU A 165 5.21 -11.39 -5.42
N LYS A 166 4.07 -11.45 -6.10
CA LYS A 166 3.98 -11.43 -7.56
C LYS A 166 2.95 -10.40 -7.97
N SER A 167 3.41 -9.36 -8.63
CA SER A 167 2.55 -8.36 -9.27
C SER A 167 3.07 -8.06 -10.67
N SER A 168 2.17 -7.55 -11.51
CA SER A 168 2.53 -7.01 -12.81
C SER A 168 1.71 -5.76 -13.08
N SER A 169 2.23 -4.88 -13.91
CA SER A 169 1.55 -3.66 -14.33
C SER A 169 1.67 -3.50 -15.83
N ARG A 170 0.65 -2.91 -16.45
CA ARG A 170 0.66 -2.54 -17.86
C ARG A 170 0.26 -1.08 -17.98
N LYS A 171 0.99 -0.32 -18.79
CA LYS A 171 0.53 1.01 -19.23
C LYS A 171 -0.51 0.81 -20.34
N PRO A 172 -1.66 1.50 -20.29
CA PRO A 172 -2.58 1.55 -21.42
C PRO A 172 -1.81 1.99 -22.67
N ALA A 173 -2.17 1.45 -23.84
CA ALA A 173 -1.66 2.00 -25.09
C ALA A 173 -2.18 3.43 -25.24
N SER A 174 -1.28 4.35 -25.61
CA SER A 174 -1.60 5.76 -25.83
C SER A 174 -2.64 5.97 -26.92
#